data_AF-A0A4Y2L9H8-F1
#
_entry.id   AF-A0A4Y2L9H8-F1
#
_cell.length_a   1.000
_cell.length_b   1.000
_cell.length_c   1.000
_cell.angle_alpha   90.00
_cell.angle_beta   90.00
_cell.angle_gamma   90.00
#
_symmetry.space_group_name_H-M   'P 1'
#
loop_
_entity.id
_entity.type
_entity.pdbx_description
1 polymer ?
#
loop_
_entity_poly.entity_id
_entity_poly.type
_entity_poly.pdbx_seq_one_letter_code
_entity_poly.pdbx_strand_id
1 'polypeptide(L)'
;MQDYLNVKEVLLDRFKMKPETFRLKFTQHQKKTGALWRELVFELRNYLDGWLDGLEVRDFENLKNLMISDQIKRRVAGEVKEHFLDEWGKLVDPLVLAGKIDEYESVRSSRKLHNVRMPERKPLEKVKLPSPRKENKSKFVGKSEHQFWKNPTPKGNWRNENFERRKPAACYVCHSTEHLRPN
;
A
#
# COMPACT_ATOMS: atom_id res chain seq x y z
N MET A 1 41.69 21.57 10.31
CA MET A 1 40.72 21.34 11.42
C MET A 1 39.28 21.43 10.92
N GLN A 2 38.95 22.40 10.05
CA GLN A 2 37.66 22.48 9.34
C GLN A 2 37.27 21.21 8.57
N ASP A 3 38.20 20.56 7.86
CA ASP A 3 37.87 19.36 7.09
C ASP A 3 37.41 18.19 7.96
N TYR A 4 37.95 18.07 9.17
CA TYR A 4 37.51 17.06 10.13
C TYR A 4 36.09 17.33 10.62
N LEU A 5 35.74 18.59 10.88
CA LEU A 5 34.39 18.98 11.29
C LEU A 5 33.37 18.72 10.16
N ASN A 6 33.71 19.09 8.93
CA ASN A 6 32.86 18.84 7.76
C ASN A 6 32.68 17.34 7.49
N VAL A 7 33.75 16.55 7.54
CA VAL A 7 33.66 15.08 7.35
C VAL A 7 32.84 14.45 8.47
N LYS A 8 33.01 14.90 9.72
CA LYS A 8 32.23 14.43 10.87
C LYS A 8 30.74 14.77 10.71
N GLU A 9 30.39 15.97 10.28
CA GLU A 9 28.99 16.37 10.04
C GLU A 9 28.35 15.53 8.94
N VAL A 10 29.01 15.36 7.79
CA VAL A 10 28.48 14.58 6.68
C VAL A 10 28.28 13.11 7.07
N LEU A 11 29.21 12.53 7.82
CA LEU A 11 29.06 11.16 8.33
C LEU A 11 27.90 11.07 9.32
N LEU A 12 27.81 11.99 10.27
CA LEU A 12 26.73 12.01 11.24
C LEU A 12 25.37 12.18 10.56
N ASP A 13 25.26 13.06 9.57
CA ASP A 13 24.03 13.28 8.80
C ASP A 13 23.60 12.01 8.06
N ARG A 14 24.54 11.30 7.43
CA ARG A 14 24.26 10.04 6.72
C ARG A 14 23.79 8.91 7.64
N PHE A 15 24.29 8.85 8.87
CA PHE A 15 23.94 7.81 9.85
C PHE A 15 22.87 8.25 10.85
N LYS A 16 22.42 9.50 10.79
CA LYS A 16 21.38 10.02 11.67
C LYS A 16 20.09 9.25 11.42
N MET A 17 19.53 8.70 12.49
CA MET A 17 18.22 8.05 12.40
C MET A 17 17.16 9.08 12.02
N LYS A 18 16.21 8.66 11.18
CA LYS A 18 15.08 9.52 10.81
C LYS A 18 14.18 9.76 12.04
N PRO A 19 13.49 10.90 12.12
CA PRO A 19 12.58 11.21 13.23
C PRO A 19 11.49 10.14 13.39
N GLU A 20 10.98 9.60 12.27
CA GLU A 20 10.00 8.51 12.28
C GLU A 20 10.55 7.22 12.91
N THR A 21 11.84 6.94 12.79
CA THR A 21 12.49 5.80 13.46
C THR A 21 12.52 5.99 14.97
N PHE A 22 12.82 7.21 15.43
CA PHE A 22 12.75 7.54 16.86
C PHE A 22 11.34 7.41 17.41
N ARG A 23 10.33 7.91 16.68
CA ARG A 23 8.90 7.73 17.03
C ARG A 23 8.54 6.25 17.18
N LEU A 24 8.90 5.41 16.22
CA LEU A 24 8.60 3.98 16.29
C LEU A 24 9.27 3.31 17.48
N LYS A 25 10.55 3.63 17.75
CA LYS A 25 11.25 3.15 18.95
C LYS A 25 10.56 3.64 20.21
N PHE A 26 10.29 4.93 20.36
CA PHE A 26 9.59 5.46 21.54
C PHE A 26 8.27 4.75 21.83
N THR A 27 7.52 4.40 20.79
CA THR A 27 6.15 3.88 20.92
C THR A 27 6.04 2.38 21.03
N GLN A 28 6.99 1.64 20.46
CA GLN A 28 6.97 0.17 20.41
C GLN A 28 7.99 -0.44 21.38
N HIS A 29 8.93 0.34 21.90
CA HIS A 29 9.99 -0.17 22.77
C HIS A 29 9.42 -0.68 24.08
N GLN A 30 9.84 -1.90 24.45
CA GLN A 30 9.39 -2.61 25.64
C GLN A 30 10.58 -2.89 26.54
N LYS A 31 10.31 -3.04 27.84
CA LYS A 31 11.35 -3.41 28.80
C LYS A 31 11.88 -4.81 28.46
N LYS A 32 13.20 -4.93 28.34
CA LYS A 32 13.86 -6.23 28.14
C LYS A 32 13.79 -7.08 29.41
N THR A 33 13.78 -8.40 29.25
CA THR A 33 13.90 -9.34 30.38
C THR A 33 15.23 -9.10 31.10
N GLY A 34 15.18 -8.90 32.42
CA GLY A 34 16.36 -8.61 33.24
C GLY A 34 16.82 -7.13 33.26
N ALA A 35 16.31 -6.27 32.38
CA ALA A 35 16.65 -4.84 32.39
C ALA A 35 15.93 -4.08 33.51
N LEU A 36 16.54 -2.99 33.98
CA LEU A 36 15.94 -2.12 34.99
C LEU A 36 14.91 -1.17 34.38
N TRP A 37 13.89 -0.78 35.15
CA TRP A 37 12.93 0.25 34.70
C TRP A 37 13.61 1.61 34.44
N ARG A 38 14.68 1.93 35.18
CA ARG A 38 15.48 3.15 34.98
C ARG A 38 16.15 3.19 33.62
N GLU A 39 16.62 2.04 33.13
CA GLU A 39 17.21 1.91 31.79
C GLU A 39 16.15 2.17 30.72
N LEU A 40 14.95 1.61 30.88
CA LEU A 40 13.84 1.86 29.95
C LEU A 40 13.47 3.36 29.93
N VAL A 41 13.40 4.03 31.08
CA VAL A 41 13.14 5.48 31.14
C VAL A 41 14.22 6.27 30.41
N PHE A 42 15.49 5.89 30.58
CA PHE A 42 16.61 6.54 29.88
C PHE A 42 16.52 6.33 28.36
N GLU A 43 16.27 5.11 27.90
CA GLU A 43 16.09 4.79 26.48
C GLU A 43 14.89 5.57 25.89
N LEU A 44 13.75 5.60 26.58
CA LEU A 44 12.56 6.33 26.12
C LEU A 44 12.79 7.84 26.04
N ARG A 45 13.52 8.43 27.01
CA ARG A 45 13.91 9.85 26.96
C ARG A 45 14.76 10.14 25.73
N ASN A 46 15.80 9.34 25.50
CA ASN A 46 16.67 9.51 24.33
C ASN A 46 15.89 9.38 23.01
N TYR A 47 14.92 8.48 22.95
CA TYR A 47 14.08 8.36 21.75
C TYR A 47 13.13 9.55 21.57
N LEU A 48 12.56 10.07 22.65
CA LEU A 48 11.73 11.26 22.59
C LEU A 48 12.56 12.47 22.15
N ASP A 49 13.71 12.71 22.78
CA ASP A 49 14.58 13.84 22.46
C ASP A 49 15.03 13.79 20.99
N GLY A 50 15.48 12.63 20.51
CA GLY A 50 15.85 12.46 19.09
C GLY A 50 14.68 12.62 18.12
N TRP A 51 13.45 12.33 18.55
CA TRP A 51 12.25 12.57 17.75
C TRP A 51 11.92 14.07 17.67
N LEU A 52 11.97 14.77 18.81
CA LEU A 52 11.71 16.21 18.89
C LEU A 52 12.75 17.01 18.13
N ASP A 53 14.04 16.69 18.31
CA ASP A 53 15.16 17.31 17.59
C ASP A 53 15.03 17.11 16.08
N GLY A 54 14.64 15.91 15.67
CA GLY A 54 14.47 15.55 14.27
C GLY A 54 13.32 16.28 13.56
N LEU A 55 12.34 16.78 14.31
CA LEU A 55 11.22 17.58 13.80
C LEU A 55 11.30 19.06 14.20
N GLU A 56 12.42 19.47 14.80
CA GLU A 56 12.67 20.82 15.30
C GLU A 56 11.57 21.34 16.26
N VAL A 57 10.99 20.45 17.06
CA VAL A 57 9.96 20.80 18.05
C VAL A 57 10.62 21.39 19.29
N ARG A 58 10.54 22.72 19.42
CA ARG A 58 11.25 23.47 20.49
C ARG A 58 10.35 24.08 21.57
N ASP A 59 9.06 24.23 21.29
CA ASP A 59 8.10 24.81 22.20
C ASP A 59 7.08 23.77 22.70
N PHE A 60 6.44 24.11 23.81
CA PHE A 60 5.44 23.23 24.40
C PHE A 60 4.21 23.07 23.51
N GLU A 61 3.89 24.08 22.70
CA GLU A 61 2.73 24.04 21.81
C GLU A 61 2.95 23.08 20.63
N ASN A 62 4.11 23.11 19.97
CA ASN A 62 4.40 22.12 18.93
C ASN A 62 4.55 20.72 19.52
N LEU A 63 4.98 20.58 20.78
CA LEU A 63 4.94 19.29 21.45
C LEU A 63 3.50 18.76 21.60
N LYS A 64 2.55 19.59 22.06
CA LYS A 64 1.13 19.18 22.12
C LYS A 64 0.60 18.80 20.74
N ASN A 65 0.86 19.63 19.74
CA ASN A 65 0.47 19.38 18.36
C ASN A 65 1.03 18.05 17.85
N LEU A 66 2.32 17.80 18.10
CA LEU A 66 2.96 16.53 17.76
C LEU A 66 2.29 15.34 18.44
N MET A 67 1.99 15.45 19.74
CA MET A 67 1.34 14.37 20.50
C MET A 67 -0.06 14.07 19.96
N ILE A 68 -0.84 15.10 19.67
CA ILE A 68 -2.19 14.96 19.09
C ILE A 68 -2.10 14.36 17.68
N SER A 69 -1.20 14.86 16.85
CA SER A 69 -0.92 14.34 15.51
C SER A 69 -0.52 12.87 15.54
N ASP A 70 0.36 12.45 16.45
CA ASP A 70 0.73 11.03 16.60
C ASP A 70 -0.47 10.15 16.97
N GLN A 71 -1.36 10.64 17.85
CA GLN A 71 -2.57 9.92 18.21
C GLN A 71 -3.54 9.77 17.03
N ILE A 72 -3.71 10.81 16.21
CA ILE A 72 -4.50 10.73 14.98
C ILE A 72 -3.87 9.71 14.02
N LYS A 73 -2.56 9.81 13.77
CA LYS A 73 -1.83 8.91 12.86
C LYS A 73 -1.98 7.43 13.24
N ARG A 74 -2.12 7.10 14.53
CA ARG A 74 -2.34 5.72 15.00
C ARG A 74 -3.75 5.18 14.73
N ARG A 75 -4.73 6.05 14.51
CA ARG A 75 -6.14 5.69 14.28
C ARG A 75 -6.49 5.62 12.79
N VAL A 76 -5.70 6.27 11.96
CA VAL A 76 -5.89 6.31 10.50
C VAL A 76 -5.58 4.95 9.87
N ALA A 77 -6.41 4.54 8.90
CA ALA A 77 -6.21 3.31 8.15
C ALA A 77 -4.89 3.34 7.35
N GLY A 78 -4.22 2.18 7.25
CA GLY A 78 -2.92 2.06 6.59
C GLY A 78 -2.88 2.58 5.15
N GLU A 79 -3.98 2.45 4.41
CA GLU A 79 -4.10 2.91 3.02
C GLU A 79 -3.95 4.44 2.88
N VAL A 80 -4.41 5.21 3.87
CA VAL A 80 -4.25 6.68 3.89
C VAL A 80 -2.79 7.01 4.20
N LYS A 81 -2.17 6.30 5.14
CA LYS A 81 -0.76 6.47 5.47
C LYS A 81 0.16 6.18 4.27
N GLU A 82 -0.17 5.16 3.48
CA GLU A 82 0.57 4.81 2.26
C GLU A 82 0.55 5.92 1.21
N HIS A 83 -0.54 6.70 1.15
CA HIS A 83 -0.62 7.84 0.24
C HIS A 83 0.34 8.98 0.62
N PHE A 84 0.65 9.13 1.90
CA PHE A 84 1.43 10.25 2.43
C PHE A 84 2.80 9.85 2.98
N LEU A 85 3.38 8.70 2.60
CA LEU A 85 4.58 8.13 3.25
C LEU A 85 5.73 9.13 3.48
N ASP A 86 6.05 9.96 2.49
CA ASP A 86 7.17 10.92 2.55
C ASP A 86 6.90 12.14 3.43
N GLU A 87 5.62 12.49 3.57
CA GLU A 87 5.16 13.64 4.36
C GLU A 87 4.66 13.24 5.75
N TRP A 88 4.30 11.97 5.95
CA TRP A 88 3.63 11.46 7.14
C TRP A 88 4.39 11.79 8.42
N GLY A 89 5.72 11.63 8.40
CA GLY A 89 6.59 11.95 9.54
C GLY A 89 6.70 13.45 9.82
N LYS A 90 6.49 14.31 8.81
CA LYS A 90 6.66 15.77 8.89
C LYS A 90 5.39 16.51 9.33
N LEU A 91 4.23 15.85 9.28
CA LEU A 91 2.96 16.43 9.71
C LEU A 91 2.90 16.53 11.24
N VAL A 92 3.33 17.67 11.78
CA VAL A 92 3.29 17.97 13.22
C VAL A 92 1.97 18.63 13.62
N ASP A 93 1.42 19.47 12.76
CA ASP A 93 0.16 20.18 13.01
C ASP A 93 -1.05 19.24 12.85
N PRO A 94 -1.86 19.05 13.90
CA PRO A 94 -3.00 18.14 13.88
C PRO A 94 -4.13 18.59 12.95
N LEU A 95 -4.34 19.89 12.77
CA LEU A 95 -5.39 20.42 11.90
C LEU A 95 -5.02 20.23 10.43
N VAL A 96 -3.75 20.50 10.08
CA VAL A 96 -3.24 20.26 8.73
C VAL A 96 -3.28 18.76 8.40
N LEU A 97 -2.90 17.91 9.35
CA LEU A 97 -3.00 16.45 9.21
C LEU A 97 -4.44 16.00 8.98
N ALA A 98 -5.39 16.46 9.81
CA ALA A 98 -6.81 16.11 9.68
C ALA A 98 -7.36 16.54 8.33
N GLY A 99 -7.10 17.78 7.90
CA GLY A 99 -7.56 18.27 6.60
C GLY A 99 -7.08 17.42 5.42
N LYS A 100 -5.81 16.97 5.44
CA LYS A 100 -5.28 16.06 4.41
C LYS A 100 -5.96 14.69 4.40
N ILE A 101 -6.28 14.16 5.58
CA ILE A 101 -6.98 12.87 5.72
C ILE A 101 -8.41 13.01 5.18
N ASP A 102 -9.14 14.04 5.60
CA ASP A 102 -10.53 14.29 5.20
C ASP A 102 -10.65 14.49 3.68
N GLU A 103 -9.71 15.23 3.07
CA GLU A 103 -9.66 15.42 1.62
C GLU A 103 -9.48 14.09 0.87
N TYR A 104 -8.53 13.27 1.32
CA TYR A 104 -8.31 11.95 0.72
C TYR A 104 -9.55 11.06 0.85
N GLU A 105 -10.18 11.04 2.02
CA GLU A 105 -11.38 10.25 2.29
C GLU A 105 -12.58 10.72 1.46
N SER A 106 -12.76 12.02 1.25
CA SER A 106 -13.80 12.59 0.39
C SER A 106 -13.65 12.15 -1.07
N VAL A 107 -12.44 12.27 -1.64
CA VAL A 107 -12.15 11.84 -3.01
C VAL A 107 -12.25 10.31 -3.14
N ARG A 108 -11.88 9.57 -2.11
CA ARG A 108 -12.01 8.10 -2.14
C ARG A 108 -13.46 7.63 -2.00
N SER A 109 -14.25 8.27 -1.15
CA SER A 109 -15.65 7.92 -0.91
C SER A 109 -16.51 8.20 -2.13
N SER A 110 -16.27 9.30 -2.84
CA SER A 110 -16.93 9.59 -4.13
C SER A 110 -16.62 8.53 -5.20
N ARG A 111 -15.38 8.04 -5.28
CA ARG A 111 -15.01 6.92 -6.17
C ARG A 111 -15.68 5.60 -5.79
N LYS A 112 -15.80 5.30 -4.49
CA LYS A 112 -16.52 4.11 -4.02
C LYS A 112 -18.00 4.16 -4.38
N LEU A 113 -18.65 5.32 -4.25
CA LEU A 113 -20.06 5.50 -4.64
C LEU A 113 -20.29 5.38 -6.15
N HIS A 114 -19.40 5.94 -6.97
CA HIS A 114 -19.50 5.84 -8.43
C HIS A 114 -19.36 4.38 -8.92
N ASN A 115 -18.55 3.56 -8.25
CA ASN A 115 -18.39 2.14 -8.60
C ASN A 115 -19.58 1.26 -8.18
N VAL A 116 -20.50 1.74 -7.34
CA VAL A 116 -21.69 1.01 -6.87
C VAL A 116 -22.92 1.27 -7.74
N ARG A 117 -22.98 2.37 -8.51
CA ARG A 117 -24.08 2.64 -9.47
C ARG A 117 -23.75 2.13 -10.88
N MET A 118 -23.80 0.82 -11.08
CA MET A 118 -24.11 0.26 -12.40
C MET A 118 -25.61 -0.04 -12.43
N PRO A 119 -26.43 0.59 -13.31
CA PRO A 119 -27.82 0.21 -13.46
C PRO A 119 -27.88 -1.22 -13.98
N GLU A 120 -28.61 -2.08 -13.26
CA GLU A 120 -28.87 -3.46 -13.64
C GLU A 120 -29.47 -3.49 -15.05
N ARG A 121 -28.67 -3.93 -16.04
CA ARG A 121 -29.15 -4.08 -17.42
C ARG A 121 -30.04 -5.31 -17.47
N LYS A 122 -31.35 -5.10 -17.64
CA LYS A 122 -32.35 -6.15 -17.88
C LYS A 122 -31.88 -7.07 -19.04
N PRO A 123 -32.05 -8.40 -18.95
CA PRO A 123 -31.66 -9.30 -20.03
C PRO A 123 -32.55 -9.08 -21.26
N LEU A 124 -31.94 -8.72 -22.39
CA LEU A 124 -32.63 -8.64 -23.68
C LEU A 124 -32.93 -10.05 -24.22
N GLU A 125 -34.16 -10.21 -24.66
CA GLU A 125 -34.81 -11.40 -25.18
C GLU A 125 -34.07 -11.97 -26.41
N LYS A 126 -33.74 -13.27 -26.40
CA LYS A 126 -33.01 -13.95 -27.47
C LYS A 126 -33.91 -14.18 -28.69
N VAL A 127 -33.78 -13.35 -29.71
CA VAL A 127 -34.25 -13.68 -31.07
C VAL A 127 -33.25 -14.64 -31.73
N LYS A 128 -33.69 -15.86 -32.04
CA LYS A 128 -32.93 -16.85 -32.84
C LYS A 128 -32.95 -16.43 -34.32
N LEU A 129 -31.79 -16.37 -34.95
CA LEU A 129 -31.66 -16.34 -36.42
C LEU A 129 -30.92 -17.60 -36.91
N PRO A 130 -31.28 -18.18 -38.07
CA PRO A 130 -30.77 -19.47 -38.52
C PRO A 130 -29.41 -19.36 -39.21
N SER A 131 -28.62 -20.42 -39.07
CA SER A 131 -27.26 -20.58 -39.63
C SER A 131 -27.29 -20.89 -41.13
N PRO A 132 -26.50 -20.20 -41.99
CA PRO A 132 -26.37 -20.59 -43.39
C PRO A 132 -25.18 -21.54 -43.61
N ARG A 133 -25.47 -22.69 -44.22
CA ARG A 133 -24.49 -23.64 -44.78
C ARG A 133 -23.75 -23.01 -45.97
N LYS A 134 -22.46 -23.33 -46.09
CA LYS A 134 -21.56 -22.99 -47.20
C LYS A 134 -21.93 -23.77 -48.47
N GLU A 135 -21.92 -23.10 -49.61
CA GLU A 135 -21.55 -23.72 -50.89
C GLU A 135 -20.90 -22.69 -51.82
N ASN A 136 -19.84 -23.13 -52.49
CA ASN A 136 -18.85 -22.32 -53.19
C ASN A 136 -19.29 -22.05 -54.64
N LYS A 137 -18.91 -20.89 -55.22
CA LYS A 137 -18.43 -20.80 -56.62
C LYS A 137 -17.79 -19.43 -56.93
N SER A 138 -16.67 -19.57 -57.63
CA SER A 138 -15.64 -18.65 -58.12
C SER A 138 -16.09 -17.49 -59.04
N LYS A 139 -15.41 -16.33 -59.00
CA LYS A 139 -14.38 -15.86 -59.98
C LYS A 139 -14.12 -14.33 -59.88
N PHE A 140 -12.84 -14.01 -59.64
CA PHE A 140 -11.96 -13.00 -60.24
C PHE A 140 -12.24 -11.47 -60.27
N VAL A 141 -11.09 -10.75 -60.23
CA VAL A 141 -10.78 -9.31 -60.45
C VAL A 141 -10.93 -8.42 -59.20
N GLY A 142 -9.94 -7.73 -58.64
CA GLY A 142 -8.51 -7.59 -58.91
C GLY A 142 -7.88 -6.50 -57.99
N LYS A 143 -6.64 -6.76 -57.54
CA LYS A 143 -5.58 -5.84 -57.03
C LYS A 143 -5.82 -4.99 -55.77
N SER A 144 -5.09 -5.28 -54.68
CA SER A 144 -3.84 -4.57 -54.28
C SER A 144 -3.46 -4.81 -52.79
N GLU A 145 -2.21 -5.27 -52.62
CA GLU A 145 -1.20 -4.99 -51.58
C GLU A 145 -1.43 -5.20 -50.06
N HIS A 146 -0.55 -6.08 -49.53
CA HIS A 146 0.17 -6.08 -48.24
C HIS A 146 -0.59 -5.97 -46.91
N GLN A 147 -0.80 -7.13 -46.25
CA GLN A 147 -1.09 -7.25 -44.81
C GLN A 147 0.08 -7.89 -44.06
N PHE A 148 0.69 -7.12 -43.17
CA PHE A 148 1.57 -7.58 -42.10
C PHE A 148 0.83 -7.41 -40.75
N TRP A 149 0.49 -8.55 -40.15
CA TRP A 149 0.15 -8.85 -38.75
C TRP A 149 -0.13 -7.69 -37.78
N LYS A 150 -1.39 -7.57 -37.34
CA LYS A 150 -1.75 -7.13 -35.98
C LYS A 150 -2.97 -7.92 -35.48
N ASN A 151 -2.73 -8.82 -34.52
CA ASN A 151 -3.80 -9.48 -33.75
C ASN A 151 -4.33 -8.51 -32.69
N PRO A 152 -5.66 -8.36 -32.49
CA PRO A 152 -6.22 -7.77 -31.29
C PRO A 152 -6.50 -8.86 -30.22
N THR A 153 -6.05 -8.64 -28.99
CA THR A 153 -6.40 -9.41 -27.79
C THR A 153 -7.88 -9.24 -27.43
N PRO A 154 -8.64 -10.31 -27.09
CA PRO A 154 -10.00 -10.16 -26.57
C PRO A 154 -10.00 -9.90 -25.06
N LYS A 155 -10.70 -8.83 -24.67
CA LYS A 155 -11.15 -8.53 -23.31
C LYS A 155 -12.08 -9.65 -22.81
N GLY A 156 -11.67 -10.39 -21.79
CA GLY A 156 -12.48 -11.39 -21.09
C GLY A 156 -12.85 -10.94 -19.67
N ASN A 157 -14.14 -10.98 -19.36
CA ASN A 157 -14.78 -10.67 -18.07
C ASN A 157 -14.22 -11.50 -16.90
N TRP A 158 -13.84 -10.85 -15.80
CA TRP A 158 -13.45 -11.49 -14.54
C TRP A 158 -14.40 -11.13 -13.38
N ARG A 159 -15.56 -11.78 -13.34
CA ARG A 159 -16.37 -12.09 -12.14
C ARG A 159 -17.08 -13.39 -12.51
N ASN A 160 -17.12 -14.50 -11.77
CA ASN A 160 -16.91 -14.79 -10.36
C ASN A 160 -16.79 -16.33 -10.21
N GLU A 161 -16.18 -16.77 -9.10
CA GLU A 161 -16.18 -18.13 -8.52
C GLU A 161 -15.40 -19.24 -9.26
N ASN A 162 -14.12 -19.37 -8.89
CA ASN A 162 -13.62 -20.54 -8.16
C ASN A 162 -12.24 -20.17 -7.62
N PHE A 163 -12.18 -19.71 -6.37
CA PHE A 163 -10.93 -19.63 -5.63
C PHE A 163 -10.27 -21.00 -5.72
N GLU A 164 -9.02 -21.00 -6.15
CA GLU A 164 -8.18 -22.16 -6.43
C GLU A 164 -8.54 -23.37 -5.56
N ARG A 165 -8.92 -24.49 -6.18
CA ARG A 165 -8.71 -25.78 -5.53
C ARG A 165 -7.20 -25.90 -5.35
N ARG A 166 -6.69 -25.47 -4.19
CA ARG A 166 -5.30 -25.68 -3.79
C ARG A 166 -5.01 -27.16 -3.98
N LYS A 167 -4.06 -27.48 -4.85
CA LYS A 167 -3.54 -28.84 -4.96
C LYS A 167 -3.08 -29.25 -3.56
N PRO A 168 -3.50 -30.42 -3.04
CA PRO A 168 -3.04 -30.87 -1.73
C PRO A 168 -1.52 -30.93 -1.72
N ALA A 169 -0.91 -30.46 -0.63
CA ALA A 169 0.53 -30.54 -0.46
C ALA A 169 0.95 -32.02 -0.57
N ALA A 170 1.92 -32.29 -1.45
CA ALA A 170 2.50 -33.60 -1.66
C ALA A 170 3.94 -33.59 -1.16
N CYS A 171 4.41 -34.72 -0.62
CA CYS A 171 5.77 -34.86 -0.16
C CYS A 171 6.76 -34.62 -1.30
N TYR A 172 7.76 -33.78 -1.06
CA TYR A 172 8.71 -33.40 -2.11
C TYR A 172 9.64 -34.53 -2.54
N VAL A 173 9.70 -35.62 -1.76
CA VAL A 173 10.56 -36.79 -2.03
C VAL A 173 9.80 -37.90 -2.76
N CYS A 174 8.54 -38.17 -2.40
CA CYS A 174 7.77 -39.30 -2.95
C CYS A 174 6.45 -38.91 -3.63
N HIS A 175 6.13 -37.61 -3.69
CA HIS A 175 4.91 -37.04 -4.26
C HIS A 175 3.58 -37.60 -3.72
N SER A 176 3.62 -38.34 -2.60
CA SER A 176 2.42 -38.82 -1.91
C SER A 176 1.82 -37.75 -1.00
N THR A 177 0.49 -37.77 -0.87
CA THR A 177 -0.31 -36.84 -0.05
C THR A 177 -0.77 -37.46 1.28
N GLU A 178 -0.42 -38.72 1.57
CA GLU A 178 -1.09 -39.51 2.62
C GLU A 178 -0.50 -39.35 4.03
N HIS A 179 0.73 -38.85 4.17
CA HIS A 179 1.44 -38.75 5.45
C HIS A 179 1.60 -37.30 5.96
N LEU A 180 0.94 -36.35 5.31
CA LEU A 180 1.03 -34.91 5.63
C LEU A 180 -0.10 -34.40 6.55
N ARG A 181 -0.88 -35.28 7.19
CA ARG A 181 -1.90 -34.86 8.17
C ARG A 181 -1.34 -34.81 9.60
N PRO A 182 -1.53 -33.72 10.35
CA PRO A 182 -1.52 -33.76 11.81
C PRO A 182 -2.85 -34.34 12.32
N ASN A 183 -2.79 -35.10 13.43
CA ASN A 183 -3.86 -35.88 14.07
C ASN A 183 -5.28 -35.29 13.95
#